data_AF-A0A5K0Y2A2-F1
#
_entry.id   AF-A0A5K0Y2A2-F1
#
_cell.length_a   1.000
_cell.length_b   1.000
_cell.length_c   1.000
_cell.angle_alpha   90.00
_cell.angle_beta   90.00
_cell.angle_gamma   90.00
#
_symmetry.space_group_name_H-M   'P 1'
#
loop_
_entity.id
_entity.type
_entity.pdbx_description
1 polymer ?
#
loop_
_entity_poly.entity_id
_entity_poly.type
_entity_poly.pdbx_seq_one_letter_code
_entity_poly.pdbx_strand_id
1 'polypeptide(L)'
;VIEDADSVQSAFWREWKSKLEEQKNLADQARALEEIIPGIETARFLSGDKGYVRDTVFAFIDSVRHEKRHILQNALKLADAYGISQFE
;
A
#
# COMPACT_ATOMS: atom_id res chain seq x y z
N VAL A 1 16.86 -16.28 47.35
CA VAL A 1 16.79 -15.23 46.32
C VAL A 1 16.65 -15.93 44.97
N ILE A 2 15.43 -16.30 44.59
CA ILE A 2 15.07 -16.91 43.30
C ILE A 2 13.81 -16.20 42.77
N GLU A 3 13.67 -14.89 43.04
CA GLU A 3 12.51 -14.07 42.62
C GLU A 3 12.83 -13.13 41.46
N ASP A 4 14.08 -13.13 40.97
CA ASP A 4 14.54 -12.16 39.96
C ASP A 4 14.67 -12.73 38.53
N ALA A 5 14.79 -14.05 38.36
CA ALA A 5 15.02 -14.62 37.02
C ALA A 5 13.74 -14.76 36.19
N ASP A 6 12.65 -15.21 36.83
CA ASP A 6 11.36 -15.48 36.16
C ASP A 6 10.64 -14.18 35.75
N SER A 7 10.75 -13.15 36.59
CA SER A 7 10.18 -11.82 36.33
C SER A 7 10.90 -11.10 35.17
N VAL A 8 12.24 -11.17 35.13
CA VAL A 8 13.06 -10.59 34.06
C VAL A 8 12.82 -11.33 32.74
N GLN A 9 12.72 -12.67 32.75
CA GLN A 9 12.37 -13.43 31.55
C GLN A 9 10.96 -13.11 31.05
N SER A 10 9.98 -12.94 31.94
CA SER A 10 8.61 -12.55 31.58
C SER A 10 8.54 -11.15 30.97
N ALA A 11 9.29 -10.18 31.51
CA ALA A 11 9.40 -8.84 30.96
C ALA A 11 10.03 -8.86 29.55
N PHE A 12 11.09 -9.66 29.36
CA PHE A 12 11.72 -9.85 28.06
C PHE A 12 10.74 -10.40 27.03
N TRP A 13 9.98 -11.46 27.36
CA TRP A 13 9.00 -12.04 26.43
C TRP A 13 7.87 -11.08 26.07
N ARG A 14 7.42 -10.25 27.02
CA ARG A 14 6.41 -9.20 26.76
C ARG A 14 6.93 -8.14 25.79
N GLU A 15 8.13 -7.61 26.04
CA GLU A 15 8.74 -6.61 25.18
C GLU A 15 9.03 -7.18 23.79
N TRP A 16 9.58 -8.38 23.73
CA TRP A 16 9.84 -9.08 22.48
C TRP A 16 8.57 -9.30 21.66
N LYS A 17 7.49 -9.76 22.31
CA LYS A 17 6.19 -9.94 21.66
C LYS A 17 5.65 -8.61 21.12
N SER A 18 5.73 -7.54 21.91
CA SER A 18 5.31 -6.20 21.47
C SER A 18 6.09 -5.75 20.23
N LYS A 19 7.40 -5.98 20.22
CA LYS A 19 8.26 -5.63 19.08
C LYS A 19 7.92 -6.44 17.83
N LEU A 20 7.60 -7.72 17.97
CA LEU A 20 7.14 -8.55 16.85
C LEU A 20 5.78 -8.10 16.30
N GLU A 21 4.86 -7.70 17.18
CA GLU A 21 3.56 -7.19 16.76
C GLU A 21 3.68 -5.87 15.98
N GLU A 22 4.55 -4.97 16.43
CA GLU A 22 4.87 -3.73 15.71
C GLU A 22 5.49 -4.02 14.33
N GLN A 23 6.47 -4.92 14.25
CA GLN A 23 7.09 -5.31 12.98
C GLN A 23 6.09 -5.95 12.02
N LYS A 24 5.20 -6.80 12.54
CA LYS A 24 4.12 -7.39 11.74
C LYS A 24 3.20 -6.30 11.17
N ASN A 25 2.76 -5.36 12.00
CA ASN A 25 1.89 -4.26 11.58
C ASN A 25 2.54 -3.39 10.51
N LEU A 26 3.83 -3.05 10.65
CA LEU A 26 4.58 -2.32 9.63
C LEU A 26 4.69 -3.10 8.31
N ALA A 27 4.96 -4.41 8.40
CA ALA A 27 5.02 -5.27 7.21
C ALA A 27 3.65 -5.40 6.52
N ASP A 28 2.55 -5.51 7.27
CA ASP A 28 1.19 -5.50 6.73
C ASP A 28 0.87 -4.17 6.02
N GLN A 29 1.23 -3.04 6.62
CA GLN A 29 1.04 -1.72 6.00
C GLN A 29 1.88 -1.55 4.73
N ALA A 30 3.15 -1.98 4.75
CA ALA A 30 4.01 -1.93 3.58
C ALA A 30 3.44 -2.77 2.43
N ARG A 31 2.94 -3.97 2.73
CA ARG A 31 2.30 -4.84 1.74
C ARG A 31 1.06 -4.19 1.12
N ALA A 32 0.18 -3.64 1.96
CA ALA A 32 -1.02 -2.95 1.48
C ALA A 32 -0.69 -1.75 0.58
N LEU A 33 0.37 -1.00 0.90
CA LEU A 33 0.84 0.10 0.04
C LEU A 33 1.37 -0.40 -1.30
N GLU A 34 2.14 -1.48 -1.31
CA GLU A 34 2.71 -2.06 -2.54
C GLU A 34 1.64 -2.68 -3.45
N GLU A 35 0.55 -3.22 -2.88
CA GLU A 35 -0.61 -3.68 -3.66
C GLU A 35 -1.34 -2.53 -4.37
N ILE A 36 -1.36 -1.33 -3.77
CA ILE A 36 -2.01 -0.15 -4.37
C ILE A 36 -1.09 0.52 -5.39
N ILE A 37 0.16 0.75 -5.02
CA ILE A 37 1.17 1.43 -5.85
C ILE A 37 2.39 0.50 -5.96
N PRO A 38 2.49 -0.31 -7.02
CA PRO A 38 3.60 -1.24 -7.18
C PRO A 38 4.93 -0.50 -7.32
N GLY A 39 5.97 -1.01 -6.65
CA GLY A 39 7.32 -0.43 -6.69
C GLY A 39 7.53 0.82 -5.83
N ILE A 40 6.62 1.08 -4.89
CA ILE A 40 6.74 2.21 -3.96
C ILE A 40 7.83 1.99 -2.91
N GLU A 41 8.55 3.05 -2.55
CA GLU A 41 9.50 3.02 -1.43
C GLU A 41 8.71 3.12 -0.11
N THR A 42 8.23 1.98 0.38
CA THR A 42 7.34 1.87 1.54
C THR A 42 7.91 2.51 2.80
N ALA A 43 9.22 2.39 3.05
CA ALA A 43 9.88 3.00 4.21
C ALA A 43 9.76 4.54 4.21
N ARG A 44 9.96 5.18 3.06
CA ARG A 44 9.86 6.63 2.89
C ARG A 44 8.42 7.12 2.91
N PHE A 45 7.49 6.29 2.44
CA PHE A 45 6.07 6.56 2.54
C PHE A 45 5.60 6.53 4.00
N LEU A 46 5.97 5.48 4.73
CA LEU A 46 5.60 5.28 6.14
C LEU A 46 6.31 6.26 7.09
N SER A 47 7.47 6.80 6.70
CA SER A 47 8.12 7.89 7.46
C SER A 47 7.37 9.22 7.37
N GLY A 48 6.36 9.33 6.50
CA GLY A 48 5.55 10.53 6.34
C GLY A 48 6.24 11.65 5.56
N ASP A 49 7.18 11.34 4.67
CA ASP A 49 7.73 12.32 3.72
C ASP A 49 6.62 12.83 2.80
N LYS A 50 6.01 13.96 3.16
CA LYS A 50 4.85 14.53 2.46
C LYS A 50 5.17 14.90 1.01
N GLY A 51 6.41 15.22 0.69
CA GLY A 51 6.83 15.53 -0.68
C GLY A 51 6.79 14.27 -1.53
N TYR A 52 7.51 13.23 -1.06
CA TYR A 52 7.52 11.93 -1.72
C TYR A 52 6.12 11.33 -1.87
N VAL A 53 5.35 11.28 -0.78
CA VAL A 53 3.97 10.76 -0.78
C VAL A 53 3.13 11.45 -1.84
N ARG A 54 3.16 12.80 -1.88
CA ARG A 54 2.41 13.58 -2.86
C ARG A 54 2.82 13.25 -4.28
N ASP A 55 4.12 13.30 -4.56
CA ASP A 55 4.64 13.16 -5.92
C ASP A 55 4.40 11.75 -6.45
N THR A 56 4.65 10.73 -5.63
CA THR A 56 4.39 9.33 -5.99
C THR A 56 2.91 9.07 -6.24
N VAL A 57 2.01 9.56 -5.37
CA VAL A 57 0.56 9.36 -5.55
C VAL A 57 0.06 10.05 -6.81
N PHE A 58 0.48 11.29 -7.08
CA PHE A 58 0.03 11.99 -8.28
C PHE A 58 0.61 11.39 -9.56
N ALA A 59 1.88 10.99 -9.56
CA ALA A 59 2.50 10.31 -10.69
C ALA A 59 1.77 8.99 -11.00
N PHE A 60 1.42 8.21 -9.97
CA PHE A 60 0.67 6.98 -10.14
C PHE A 60 -0.73 7.21 -10.71
N ILE A 61 -1.48 8.17 -10.16
CA ILE A 61 -2.81 8.54 -10.68
C ILE A 61 -2.72 8.96 -12.15
N ASP A 62 -1.71 9.76 -12.51
CA ASP A 62 -1.54 10.20 -13.89
C ASP A 62 -1.21 9.05 -14.83
N SER A 63 -0.32 8.15 -14.42
CA SER A 63 0.01 6.93 -15.17
C SER A 63 -1.23 6.07 -15.42
N VAL A 64 -2.01 5.78 -14.38
CA VAL A 64 -3.23 4.95 -14.48
C VAL A 64 -4.26 5.61 -15.40
N ARG A 65 -4.47 6.92 -15.27
CA ARG A 65 -5.37 7.68 -16.15
C ARG A 65 -4.94 7.57 -17.62
N HIS A 66 -3.64 7.71 -17.89
CA HIS A 66 -3.11 7.59 -19.25
C HIS A 66 -3.21 6.17 -19.80
N GLU A 67 -2.87 5.15 -19.01
CA GLU A 67 -2.96 3.74 -19.41
C GLU A 67 -4.42 3.35 -19.73
N LYS A 68 -5.34 3.67 -18.82
CA LYS A 68 -6.76 3.33 -18.96
C LYS A 68 -7.47 4.14 -20.04
N ARG A 69 -6.93 5.30 -20.44
CA ARG A 69 -7.48 6.10 -21.55
C ARG A 69 -7.55 5.30 -22.84
N HIS A 70 -6.51 4.55 -23.18
CA HIS A 70 -6.49 3.74 -24.39
C HIS A 70 -7.49 2.58 -24.33
N ILE A 71 -7.62 1.95 -23.16
CA ILE A 71 -8.62 0.89 -22.92
C ILE A 71 -10.03 1.46 -23.08
N LEU A 72 -10.31 2.64 -22.52
CA LEU A 72 -11.59 3.32 -22.67
C LEU A 72 -11.88 3.63 -24.15
N GLN A 73 -10.93 4.19 -24.88
CA GLN A 73 -11.11 4.48 -26.32
C GLN A 73 -11.40 3.22 -27.13
N ASN A 74 -10.71 2.11 -26.84
CA ASN A 74 -10.95 0.85 -27.52
C ASN A 74 -12.34 0.27 -27.20
N ALA A 75 -12.77 0.36 -25.93
CA ALA A 75 -14.10 -0.05 -25.52
C ALA A 75 -15.20 0.77 -26.20
N LEU A 76 -15.00 2.09 -26.33
CA LEU A 76 -15.94 2.98 -27.03
C LEU A 76 -16.05 2.66 -28.53
N LYS A 77 -14.92 2.40 -29.20
CA LYS A 77 -14.93 1.95 -30.61
C LYS A 77 -15.66 0.62 -30.77
N LEU A 78 -15.50 -0.29 -29.82
CA LEU A 78 -16.20 -1.57 -29.83
C LEU A 78 -17.70 -1.36 -29.66
N ALA A 79 -18.14 -0.54 -28.70
CA ALA A 79 -19.55 -0.21 -28.51
C ALA A 79 -20.19 0.40 -29.78
N ASP A 80 -19.50 1.34 -30.42
CA ASP A 80 -19.90 1.95 -31.69
C ASP A 80 -20.05 0.91 -32.82
N ALA A 81 -19.10 -0.02 -32.94
CA ALA A 81 -19.16 -1.11 -33.92
C ALA A 81 -20.37 -2.05 -33.72
N TYR A 82 -20.89 -2.14 -32.50
CA TYR A 82 -22.10 -2.90 -32.17
C TYR A 82 -23.38 -2.03 -32.13
N GLY A 83 -23.28 -0.72 -32.44
CA GLY A 83 -24.41 0.20 -32.40
C GLY A 83 -24.95 0.49 -31.00
N ILE A 84 -24.17 0.18 -29.95
CA ILE A 84 -24.56 0.39 -28.55
C ILE A 84 -24.20 1.82 -28.17
N SER A 85 -25.22 2.64 -27.90
CA SER A 85 -25.01 4.02 -27.44
C SER A 85 -24.84 4.06 -25.92
N GLN A 86 -23.92 4.91 -25.45
CA GLN A 86 -23.59 5.09 -24.02
C GLN A 86 -24.74 5.74 -23.20
N PHE A 87 -25.81 6.16 -23.87
CA PHE A 87 -26.87 7.03 -23.38
C PHE A 87 -28.27 6.42 -23.55
N GLU A 88 -28.35 5.09 -23.60
CA GLU A 88 -29.63 4.38 -23.59
C GLU A 88 -30.25 4.32 -22.18
#